data_AF-A0A453H6B6-F1
#
_entry.id   AF-A0A453H6B6-F1
#
_cell.length_a   1.000
_cell.length_b   1.000
_cell.length_c   1.000
_cell.angle_alpha   90.00
_cell.angle_beta   90.00
_cell.angle_gamma   90.00
#
_symmetry.space_group_name_H-M   'P 1'
#
loop_
_entity.id
_entity.type
_entity.pdbx_description
1 polymer ?
#
loop_
_entity_poly.entity_id
_entity_poly.type
_entity_poly.pdbx_seq_one_letter_code
_entity_poly.pdbx_strand_id
1 'polypeptide(L)'
;DMIRQKKMAGRALLLAGPPATGKTALALGISQELGSKVPFCPMVGSEVYSSEVKKTEVLMENFRRAIGLRIKENKEVYEGEVTELSPEESESSTGGYGKNISHVVIGLKTVKGTKQLKLDPTIYDALIKEKVAVGDVIYIEANSGAVKRVGRCDAFATEYDLEAEEYVPIPKGEVHKKKEIVQDVTLHDLDAANAQPQGGQDILSLMGQMMKPRKTEITEKLRQEINKVVNRYIDEGIAELVPGVLFIDEVHMLDIECFSYLNRALESSLSPIVILATNRGICTVRGTDMTSPHGIPVDLLDRLVIVRTQIYGPIEMIQVPISCLIMCFNFPM
;
A
#
# COMPACT_ATOMS: atom_id res chain seq x y z
N ASP A 1 1.99 -23.05 -10.50
CA ASP A 1 3.42 -23.18 -10.89
C ASP A 1 3.95 -22.16 -11.88
N MET A 2 3.33 -21.92 -13.04
CA MET A 2 3.83 -20.92 -14.01
C MET A 2 3.96 -19.50 -13.44
N ILE A 3 3.01 -19.11 -12.59
CA ILE A 3 3.02 -17.83 -11.88
C ILE A 3 4.17 -17.77 -10.86
N ARG A 4 4.32 -18.81 -10.02
CA ARG A 4 5.41 -18.91 -9.03
C ARG A 4 6.81 -18.94 -9.68
N GLN A 5 6.93 -19.50 -10.88
CA GLN A 5 8.18 -19.55 -11.65
C GLN A 5 8.49 -18.25 -12.42
N LYS A 6 7.67 -17.19 -12.28
CA LYS A 6 7.80 -15.91 -13.03
C LYS A 6 7.83 -16.11 -14.57
N LYS A 7 7.24 -17.19 -15.09
CA LYS A 7 7.22 -17.54 -16.54
C LYS A 7 5.97 -17.04 -17.26
N MET A 8 5.14 -16.23 -16.60
CA MET A 8 3.89 -15.67 -17.16
C MET A 8 4.07 -14.31 -17.85
N ALA A 9 5.31 -13.85 -18.06
CA ALA A 9 5.57 -12.61 -18.78
C ALA A 9 4.87 -12.65 -20.17
N GLY A 10 4.03 -11.65 -20.46
CA GLY A 10 3.29 -11.57 -21.72
C GLY A 10 1.98 -12.37 -21.79
N ARG A 11 1.55 -13.05 -20.72
CA ARG A 11 0.30 -13.86 -20.72
C ARG A 11 -0.67 -13.38 -19.65
N ALA A 12 -1.95 -13.41 -19.98
CA ALA A 12 -3.04 -13.11 -19.06
C ALA A 12 -4.00 -14.31 -18.92
N LEU A 13 -4.75 -14.36 -17.82
CA LEU A 13 -5.72 -15.41 -17.53
C LEU A 13 -7.12 -14.90 -17.86
N LEU A 14 -7.94 -15.66 -18.59
CA LEU A 14 -9.34 -15.35 -18.81
C LEU A 14 -10.23 -16.35 -18.07
N LEU A 15 -10.98 -15.87 -17.08
CA LEU A 15 -12.03 -16.62 -16.39
C LEU A 15 -13.35 -16.41 -17.14
N ALA A 16 -13.78 -17.41 -17.89
CA ALA A 16 -15.00 -17.36 -18.68
C ALA A 16 -16.07 -18.29 -18.09
N GLY A 17 -17.26 -17.76 -17.85
CA GLY A 17 -18.41 -18.59 -17.49
C GLY A 17 -19.59 -17.80 -16.93
N PRO A 18 -20.71 -18.47 -16.65
CA PRO A 18 -21.94 -17.84 -16.17
C PRO A 18 -21.73 -16.94 -14.94
N PRO A 19 -22.62 -15.98 -14.65
CA PRO A 19 -22.57 -15.25 -13.39
C PRO A 19 -22.66 -16.20 -12.20
N ALA A 20 -22.13 -15.78 -11.05
CA ALA A 20 -22.15 -16.54 -9.79
C ALA A 20 -21.39 -17.90 -9.79
N THR A 21 -20.43 -18.11 -10.69
CA THR A 21 -19.59 -19.33 -10.75
C THR A 21 -18.24 -19.19 -10.04
N GLY A 22 -18.09 -18.21 -9.14
CA GLY A 22 -16.87 -18.04 -8.34
C GLY A 22 -15.65 -17.45 -9.06
N LYS A 23 -15.80 -16.78 -10.22
CA LYS A 23 -14.67 -16.17 -10.94
C LYS A 23 -13.83 -15.22 -10.07
N THR A 24 -14.49 -14.29 -9.37
CA THR A 24 -13.84 -13.36 -8.44
C THR A 24 -13.20 -14.08 -7.26
N ALA A 25 -13.87 -15.12 -6.73
CA ALA A 25 -13.33 -15.95 -5.64
C ALA A 25 -12.07 -16.71 -6.07
N LEU A 26 -12.03 -17.24 -7.29
CA LEU A 26 -10.84 -17.87 -7.85
C LEU A 26 -9.69 -16.88 -8.00
N ALA A 27 -9.94 -15.67 -8.50
CA ALA A 27 -8.93 -14.62 -8.61
C ALA A 27 -8.35 -14.22 -7.24
N LEU A 28 -9.23 -14.07 -6.24
CA LEU A 28 -8.81 -13.77 -4.87
C LEU A 28 -7.99 -14.92 -4.26
N GLY A 29 -8.44 -16.16 -4.47
CA GLY A 29 -7.71 -17.36 -4.03
C GLY A 29 -6.32 -17.47 -4.67
N ILE A 30 -6.19 -17.16 -5.96
CA ILE A 30 -4.89 -17.07 -6.63
C ILE A 30 -4.00 -16.04 -5.95
N SER A 31 -4.53 -14.85 -5.64
CA SER A 31 -3.78 -13.81 -4.95
C SER A 31 -3.29 -14.24 -3.56
N GLN A 32 -4.17 -14.83 -2.75
CA GLN A 32 -3.83 -15.32 -1.42
C GLN A 32 -2.74 -16.40 -1.47
N GLU A 33 -2.79 -17.29 -2.47
CA GLU A 33 -1.81 -18.37 -2.67
C GLU A 33 -0.45 -17.87 -3.18
N LEU A 34 -0.39 -16.67 -3.74
CA LEU A 34 0.87 -15.97 -4.09
C LEU A 34 1.51 -15.30 -2.86
N GLY A 35 0.69 -14.93 -1.87
CA GLY A 35 1.12 -14.48 -0.56
C GLY A 35 0.34 -13.26 -0.08
N SER A 36 0.18 -13.12 1.23
CA SER A 36 -0.55 -12.01 1.87
C SER A 36 0.04 -10.61 1.62
N LYS A 37 1.29 -10.55 1.14
CA LYS A 37 2.01 -9.30 0.82
C LYS A 37 2.06 -8.99 -0.67
N VAL A 38 1.33 -9.75 -1.49
CA VAL A 38 1.24 -9.51 -2.94
C VAL A 38 0.07 -8.56 -3.19
N PRO A 39 0.26 -7.45 -3.92
CA PRO A 39 -0.82 -6.51 -4.17
C PRO A 39 -1.89 -7.15 -5.06
N PHE A 40 -3.15 -7.04 -4.62
CA PHE A 40 -4.33 -7.44 -5.39
C PHE A 40 -5.14 -6.21 -5.75
N CYS A 41 -5.27 -5.92 -7.03
CA CYS A 41 -6.02 -4.79 -7.53
C CYS A 41 -7.25 -5.28 -8.30
N PRO A 42 -8.44 -5.30 -7.67
CA PRO A 42 -9.69 -5.54 -8.38
C PRO A 42 -10.17 -4.26 -9.06
N MET A 43 -10.63 -4.39 -10.29
CA MET A 43 -11.20 -3.34 -11.12
C MET A 43 -12.39 -3.89 -11.90
N VAL A 44 -13.47 -3.13 -12.05
CA VAL A 44 -14.54 -3.45 -13.00
C VAL A 44 -14.26 -2.76 -14.34
N GLY A 45 -14.49 -3.44 -15.46
CA GLY A 45 -14.23 -2.91 -16.80
C GLY A 45 -14.97 -1.60 -17.11
N SER A 46 -16.09 -1.32 -16.43
CA SER A 46 -16.81 -0.05 -16.56
C SER A 46 -16.15 1.13 -15.83
N GLU A 47 -15.20 0.90 -14.92
CA GLU A 47 -14.51 1.96 -14.17
C GLU A 47 -13.58 2.82 -15.04
N VAL A 48 -13.19 2.33 -16.22
CA VAL A 48 -12.34 3.10 -17.16
C VAL A 48 -13.05 4.35 -17.69
N TYR A 49 -14.38 4.38 -17.68
CA TYR A 49 -15.16 5.52 -18.16
C TYR A 49 -15.25 6.60 -17.07
N SER A 50 -14.27 7.50 -17.05
CA SER A 50 -14.25 8.67 -16.18
C SER A 50 -14.47 9.96 -16.97
N SER A 51 -15.12 10.95 -16.35
CA SER A 51 -15.23 12.31 -16.88
C SER A 51 -14.01 13.18 -16.58
N GLU A 52 -13.19 12.80 -15.59
CA GLU A 52 -12.07 13.60 -15.11
C GLU A 52 -10.74 13.22 -15.77
N VAL A 53 -10.56 11.95 -16.10
CA VAL A 53 -9.30 11.38 -16.59
C VAL A 53 -9.54 10.47 -17.79
N LYS A 54 -8.55 10.36 -18.68
CA LYS A 54 -8.60 9.46 -19.83
C LYS A 54 -8.76 7.99 -19.42
N LYS A 55 -9.45 7.19 -20.25
CA LYS A 55 -9.67 5.76 -20.03
C LYS A 55 -8.36 4.98 -19.84
N THR A 56 -7.37 5.28 -20.68
CA THR A 56 -6.03 4.67 -20.63
C THR A 56 -5.28 5.02 -19.35
N GLU A 57 -5.53 6.20 -18.78
CA GLU A 57 -4.92 6.64 -17.53
C GLU A 57 -5.48 5.84 -16.34
N VAL A 58 -6.79 5.61 -16.29
CA VAL A 58 -7.41 4.75 -15.26
C VAL A 58 -6.85 3.33 -15.31
N LEU A 59 -6.67 2.77 -16.51
CA LEU A 59 -6.02 1.46 -16.65
C LEU A 59 -4.58 1.52 -16.15
N MET A 60 -3.81 2.52 -16.59
CA MET A 60 -2.42 2.67 -16.19
C MET A 60 -2.23 2.81 -14.67
N GLU A 61 -3.14 3.53 -14.02
CA GLU A 61 -3.20 3.67 -12.57
C GLU A 61 -3.37 2.31 -11.88
N ASN A 62 -4.32 1.49 -12.36
CA ASN A 62 -4.55 0.15 -11.80
C ASN A 62 -3.38 -0.82 -12.06
N PHE A 63 -2.69 -0.71 -13.21
CA PHE A 63 -1.44 -1.43 -13.45
C PHE A 63 -0.37 -1.05 -12.42
N ARG A 64 -0.22 0.25 -12.12
CA ARG A 64 0.74 0.75 -11.13
C ARG A 64 0.39 0.32 -9.71
N ARG A 65 -0.90 0.24 -9.36
CA ARG A 65 -1.39 -0.28 -8.07
C ARG A 65 -1.13 -1.78 -7.91
N ALA A 66 -1.20 -2.53 -9.01
CA ALA A 66 -0.92 -3.96 -9.02
C ALA A 66 0.57 -4.30 -9.01
N ILE A 67 1.48 -3.31 -9.04
CA ILE A 67 2.93 -3.54 -8.96
C ILE A 67 3.44 -3.00 -7.62
N GLY A 68 3.93 -3.91 -6.78
CA GLY A 68 4.53 -3.59 -5.49
C GLY A 68 6.05 -3.43 -5.58
N LEU A 69 6.59 -2.59 -4.72
CA LEU A 69 8.00 -2.42 -4.45
C LEU A 69 8.24 -2.68 -2.96
N ARG A 70 9.03 -3.70 -2.66
CA ARG A 70 9.45 -4.05 -1.31
C ARG A 70 10.79 -3.39 -1.03
N ILE A 71 10.77 -2.33 -0.23
CA ILE A 71 11.96 -1.59 0.17
C ILE A 71 12.46 -2.17 1.49
N LYS A 72 13.74 -2.55 1.54
CA LYS A 72 14.41 -3.01 2.76
C LYS A 72 15.39 -1.94 3.20
N GLU A 73 15.06 -1.26 4.29
CA GLU A 73 15.90 -0.21 4.85
C GLU A 73 16.34 -0.58 6.26
N ASN A 74 17.63 -0.40 6.53
CA ASN A 74 18.17 -0.51 7.87
C ASN A 74 18.08 0.85 8.55
N LYS A 75 17.20 0.95 9.55
CA LYS A 75 17.03 2.18 10.32
C LYS A 75 17.66 2.04 11.70
N GLU A 76 18.34 3.10 12.12
CA GLU A 76 18.83 3.24 13.50
C GLU A 76 17.72 3.83 14.35
N VAL A 77 17.37 3.13 15.43
CA VAL A 77 16.18 3.44 16.22
C VAL A 77 16.52 3.43 17.69
N TYR A 78 15.93 4.38 18.41
CA TYR A 78 15.94 4.44 19.86
C TYR A 78 14.56 4.06 20.37
N GLU A 79 14.48 3.01 21.19
CA GLU A 79 13.23 2.51 21.75
C GLU A 79 13.40 2.30 23.25
N GLY A 80 12.43 2.79 24.02
CA GLY A 80 12.47 2.66 25.47
C GLY A 80 11.32 3.36 26.16
N GLU A 81 11.15 3.04 27.43
CA GLU A 81 10.31 3.78 28.37
C GLU A 81 10.98 5.12 28.69
N VAL A 82 10.22 6.21 28.62
CA VAL A 82 10.67 7.55 28.97
C VAL A 82 10.77 7.67 30.48
N THR A 83 11.99 7.83 31.00
CA THR A 83 12.24 8.05 32.44
C THR A 83 12.36 9.52 32.79
N GLU A 84 12.83 10.33 31.85
CA GLU A 84 13.08 11.75 32.03
C GLU A 84 12.83 12.48 30.72
N LEU A 85 12.19 13.64 30.79
CA LEU A 85 11.98 14.54 29.66
C LEU A 85 12.21 15.97 30.17
N SER A 86 13.38 16.53 29.88
CA SER A 86 13.79 17.86 30.35
C SER A 86 14.29 18.73 29.18
N PRO A 87 13.54 19.77 28.79
CA PRO A 87 14.02 20.74 27.79
C PRO A 87 15.06 21.68 28.43
N GLU A 88 16.22 21.85 27.79
CA GLU A 88 17.25 22.83 28.17
C GLU A 88 17.03 24.14 27.39
N GLU A 89 16.59 25.18 28.09
CA GLU A 89 16.41 26.54 27.55
C GLU A 89 17.76 27.28 27.47
N SER A 90 18.04 27.97 26.37
CA SER A 90 19.20 28.87 26.25
C SER A 90 18.75 30.32 26.19
N GLU A 91 19.45 31.21 26.88
CA GLU A 91 19.19 32.65 26.81
C GLU A 91 19.48 33.20 25.41
N SER A 92 18.48 33.78 24.78
CA SER A 92 18.60 34.47 23.49
C SER A 92 19.30 35.82 23.68
N SER A 93 20.36 36.07 22.90
CA SER A 93 21.09 37.35 22.85
C SER A 93 20.30 38.51 22.22
N THR A 94 19.01 38.32 21.94
CA THR A 94 18.14 39.31 21.33
C THR A 94 16.84 39.34 22.13
N GLY A 95 16.65 40.42 22.91
CA GLY A 95 15.59 40.58 23.93
C GLY A 95 14.15 40.61 23.41
N GLY A 96 13.73 39.56 22.73
CA GLY A 96 12.34 39.26 22.41
C GLY A 96 11.81 38.15 23.33
N TYR A 97 10.58 38.29 23.79
CA TYR A 97 9.85 37.34 24.63
C TYR A 97 9.56 36.01 23.90
N GLY A 98 10.60 35.22 23.66
CA GLY A 98 10.50 33.88 23.08
C GLY A 98 11.48 32.95 23.77
N LYS A 99 10.95 31.96 24.49
CA LYS A 99 11.75 30.86 25.05
C LYS A 99 12.31 30.04 23.89
N ASN A 100 13.62 30.12 23.66
CA ASN A 100 14.30 29.28 22.68
C ASN A 100 14.85 28.04 23.38
N ILE A 101 14.29 26.88 23.04
CA ILE A 101 14.79 25.58 23.52
C ILE A 101 16.02 25.24 22.69
N SER A 102 17.13 24.96 23.36
CA SER A 102 18.41 24.68 22.71
C SER A 102 18.60 23.20 22.40
N HIS A 103 18.14 22.33 23.29
CA HIS A 103 18.12 20.88 23.12
C HIS A 103 17.21 20.25 24.19
N VAL A 104 16.82 18.99 23.98
CA VAL A 104 16.02 18.23 24.94
C VAL A 104 16.83 17.05 25.44
N VAL A 105 16.87 16.88 26.75
CA VAL A 105 17.43 15.68 27.37
C VAL A 105 16.29 14.70 27.60
N ILE A 106 16.43 13.50 27.03
CA ILE A 106 15.49 12.40 27.24
C ILE A 106 16.22 11.19 27.82
N GLY A 107 15.66 10.64 28.89
CA GLY A 107 16.10 9.37 29.47
C GLY A 107 15.24 8.24 28.93
N LEU A 108 15.86 7.24 28.30
CA LEU A 108 15.19 6.04 27.80
C LEU A 108 15.66 4.81 28.57
N LYS A 109 14.71 3.97 28.98
CA LYS A 109 14.94 2.74 29.73
C LYS A 109 14.40 1.52 28.99
N THR A 110 15.19 0.45 29.02
CA THR A 110 14.82 -0.89 28.55
C THR A 110 15.17 -1.91 29.62
N VAL A 111 14.81 -3.17 29.42
CA VAL A 111 15.19 -4.26 30.34
C VAL A 111 16.72 -4.43 30.43
N LYS A 112 17.45 -4.15 29.34
CA LYS A 112 18.91 -4.32 29.29
C LYS A 112 19.69 -3.14 29.85
N GLY A 113 19.12 -1.94 29.86
CA GLY A 113 19.81 -0.76 30.35
C GLY A 113 19.07 0.55 30.10
N THR A 114 19.65 1.62 30.63
CA THR A 114 19.18 3.00 30.50
C THR A 114 20.17 3.81 29.68
N LYS A 115 19.68 4.78 28.90
CA LYS A 115 20.50 5.71 28.13
C LYS A 115 19.85 7.09 28.13
N GLN A 116 20.64 8.11 28.44
CA GLN A 116 20.24 9.50 28.25
C GLN A 116 20.70 9.97 26.87
N LEU A 117 19.82 10.67 26.16
CA LEU A 117 20.04 11.22 24.83
C LEU A 117 19.83 12.73 24.88
N LYS A 118 20.71 13.46 24.19
CA LYS A 118 20.50 14.89 23.88
C LYS A 118 19.96 14.97 22.46
N LEU A 119 18.73 15.46 22.33
CA LEU A 119 17.98 15.55 21.08
C LEU A 119 17.85 17.00 20.62
N ASP A 120 17.73 17.17 19.32
CA ASP A 120 17.53 18.48 18.69
C ASP A 120 16.16 19.08 19.08
N PRO A 121 16.03 20.42 19.17
CA PRO A 121 14.76 21.10 19.47
C PRO A 121 13.61 20.68 18.56
N THR A 122 13.85 20.33 17.30
CA THR A 122 12.79 19.87 16.37
C THR A 122 12.10 18.59 16.86
N ILE A 123 12.80 17.75 17.61
CA ILE A 123 12.25 16.51 18.17
C ILE A 123 11.35 16.83 19.39
N TYR A 124 11.58 17.96 20.07
CA TYR A 124 10.71 18.43 21.15
C TYR A 124 9.29 18.68 20.67
N ASP A 125 9.16 19.37 19.54
CA ASP A 125 7.85 19.68 18.95
C ASP A 125 7.11 18.38 18.57
N ALA A 126 7.84 17.38 18.08
CA ALA A 126 7.29 16.06 17.79
C ALA A 126 6.83 15.33 19.06
N LEU A 127 7.60 15.40 20.15
CA LEU A 127 7.24 14.81 21.45
C LEU A 127 5.97 15.46 22.03
N ILE A 128 5.84 16.78 21.93
CA ILE A 128 4.63 17.50 22.36
C ILE A 128 3.43 17.10 21.51
N LYS A 129 3.61 17.03 20.18
CA LYS A 129 2.54 16.66 19.25
C LYS A 129 1.99 15.26 19.53
N GLU A 130 2.88 14.32 19.84
CA GLU A 130 2.53 12.93 20.22
C GLU A 130 2.09 12.80 21.69
N LYS A 131 2.08 13.90 22.45
CA LYS A 131 1.73 13.95 23.89
C LYS A 131 2.50 12.95 24.74
N VAL A 132 3.80 12.83 24.49
CA VAL A 132 4.66 11.90 25.21
C VAL A 132 4.85 12.37 26.65
N ALA A 133 4.63 11.47 27.60
CA ALA A 133 4.83 11.67 29.03
C ALA A 133 5.87 10.69 29.59
N VAL A 134 6.34 10.99 30.81
CA VAL A 134 7.19 10.07 31.57
C VAL A 134 6.38 8.81 31.89
N GLY A 135 6.97 7.64 31.62
CA GLY A 135 6.31 6.34 31.73
C GLY A 135 5.74 5.80 30.41
N ASP A 136 5.80 6.56 29.32
CA ASP A 136 5.42 6.06 27.99
C ASP A 136 6.56 5.28 27.32
N VAL A 137 6.21 4.26 26.54
CA VAL A 137 7.15 3.61 25.62
C VAL A 137 7.09 4.32 24.28
N ILE A 138 8.24 4.82 23.83
CA ILE A 138 8.36 5.55 22.58
C ILE A 138 9.38 4.93 21.64
N TYR A 139 9.24 5.29 20.37
CA TYR A 139 10.15 4.96 19.30
C TYR A 139 10.62 6.25 18.61
N ILE A 140 11.93 6.44 18.53
CA ILE A 140 12.56 7.58 17.86
C ILE A 140 13.47 7.06 16.74
N GLU A 141 13.25 7.53 15.53
CA GLU A 141 14.14 7.25 14.39
C GLU A 141 15.33 8.23 14.39
N ALA A 142 16.55 7.71 14.39
CA ALA A 142 17.77 8.53 14.53
C ALA A 142 18.00 9.51 13.38
N ASN A 143 17.60 9.13 12.15
CA ASN A 143 17.86 9.91 10.95
C ASN A 143 16.79 10.99 10.68
N SER A 144 15.52 10.65 10.92
CA SER A 144 14.39 11.55 10.61
C SER A 144 13.96 12.40 11.80
N GLY A 145 14.34 12.01 13.02
CA GLY A 145 13.82 12.61 14.25
C GLY A 145 12.33 12.32 14.49
N ALA A 146 11.71 11.43 13.70
CA ALA A 146 10.31 11.08 13.86
C ALA A 146 10.10 10.29 15.16
N VAL A 147 9.14 10.75 15.96
CA VAL A 147 8.76 10.13 17.23
C VAL A 147 7.39 9.48 17.08
N LYS A 148 7.22 8.29 17.67
CA LYS A 148 5.93 7.61 17.81
C LYS A 148 5.74 7.14 19.23
N ARG A 149 4.61 7.48 19.85
CA ARG A 149 4.16 6.90 21.14
C ARG A 149 3.57 5.52 20.88
N VAL A 150 4.16 4.48 21.48
CA VAL A 150 3.70 3.09 21.33
C VAL A 150 2.58 2.79 22.33
N GLY A 151 2.68 3.34 23.54
CA GLY A 151 1.69 3.13 24.59
C GLY A 151 2.29 3.44 25.96
N ARG A 152 1.50 3.24 27.01
CA ARG A 152 1.94 3.44 28.39
C ARG A 152 2.61 2.19 28.93
N CYS A 153 3.67 2.33 29.72
CA CYS A 153 4.35 1.17 30.28
C CYS A 153 3.46 0.43 31.30
N ASP A 154 3.42 -0.90 31.20
CA ASP A 154 2.69 -1.79 32.13
C ASP A 154 3.05 -1.55 33.61
N ALA A 155 4.27 -1.09 33.91
CA ALA A 155 4.71 -0.80 35.28
C ALA A 155 3.91 0.33 35.94
N PHE A 156 3.23 1.16 35.14
CA PHE A 156 2.38 2.26 35.59
C PHE A 156 0.89 1.93 35.49
N ALA A 157 0.51 0.71 35.11
CA ALA A 157 -0.86 0.25 35.16
C ALA A 157 -1.29 0.15 36.64
N THR A 158 -2.02 1.16 37.13
CA THR A 158 -2.67 1.08 38.43
C THR A 158 -4.05 0.46 38.27
N GLU A 159 -4.51 -0.33 39.25
CA GLU A 159 -5.82 -1.01 39.21
C GLU A 159 -7.03 -0.06 39.18
N TYR A 160 -6.80 1.26 39.25
CA TYR A 160 -7.83 2.31 39.34
C TYR A 160 -7.86 3.26 38.13
N ASP A 161 -7.07 2.99 37.09
CA ASP A 161 -7.05 3.85 35.91
C ASP A 161 -8.26 3.54 35.01
N LEU A 162 -9.22 4.47 34.96
CA LEU A 162 -10.38 4.41 34.06
C LEU A 162 -10.04 4.86 32.63
N GLU A 163 -8.76 5.18 32.37
CA GLU A 163 -8.28 5.61 31.08
C GLU A 163 -8.03 4.41 30.15
N ALA A 164 -8.63 4.45 28.95
CA ALA A 164 -8.45 3.44 27.91
C ALA A 164 -7.11 3.62 27.18
N GLU A 165 -6.00 3.69 27.91
CA GLU A 165 -4.66 3.73 27.31
C GLU A 165 -4.20 2.31 26.95
N GLU A 166 -3.49 2.18 25.82
CA GLU A 166 -2.88 0.92 25.41
C GLU A 166 -1.62 0.69 26.24
N TYR A 167 -1.67 -0.28 27.15
CA TYR A 167 -0.54 -0.66 27.98
C TYR A 167 0.38 -1.62 27.23
N VAL A 168 1.67 -1.30 27.26
CA VAL A 168 2.72 -2.04 26.54
C VAL A 168 3.88 -2.38 27.47
N PRO A 169 4.49 -3.57 27.30
CA PRO A 169 5.60 -4.00 28.12
C PRO A 169 6.88 -3.24 27.80
N ILE A 170 7.77 -3.12 28.80
CA ILE A 170 9.10 -2.54 28.63
C ILE A 170 9.86 -3.30 27.52
N PRO A 171 10.49 -2.60 26.56
CA PRO A 171 11.28 -3.25 25.52
C PRO A 171 12.42 -4.10 26.10
N LYS A 172 12.54 -5.34 25.60
CA LYS A 172 13.56 -6.32 26.04
C LYS A 172 14.93 -6.14 25.37
N GLY A 173 15.00 -5.28 24.35
CA GLY A 173 16.21 -5.02 23.58
C GLY A 173 17.14 -3.99 24.22
N GLU A 174 18.18 -3.61 23.48
CA GLU A 174 18.97 -2.42 23.81
C GLU A 174 18.20 -1.16 23.43
N VAL A 175 18.47 -0.05 24.13
CA VAL A 175 17.85 1.26 23.84
C VAL A 175 18.12 1.69 22.41
N HIS A 176 19.37 1.54 21.96
CA HIS A 176 19.77 1.83 20.57
C HIS A 176 19.90 0.52 19.80
N LYS A 177 19.16 0.37 18.72
CA LYS A 177 19.21 -0.84 17.89
C LYS A 177 19.11 -0.50 16.41
N LYS A 178 19.68 -1.36 15.58
CA LYS A 178 19.46 -1.35 14.14
C LYS A 178 18.28 -2.25 13.84
N LYS A 179 17.23 -1.69 13.24
CA LYS A 179 16.02 -2.42 12.85
C LYS A 179 15.92 -2.42 11.33
N GLU A 180 15.90 -3.60 10.75
CA GLU A 180 15.53 -3.77 9.34
C GLU A 180 14.02 -3.53 9.24
N ILE A 181 13.65 -2.48 8.51
CA ILE A 181 12.26 -2.15 8.21
C ILE A 181 12.00 -2.54 6.77
N VAL A 182 11.04 -3.44 6.60
CA VAL A 182 10.53 -3.82 5.28
C VAL A 182 9.26 -3.02 5.05
N GLN A 183 9.29 -2.14 4.05
CA GLN A 183 8.14 -1.35 3.63
C GLN A 183 7.69 -1.82 2.25
N ASP A 184 6.43 -2.25 2.16
CA ASP A 184 5.79 -2.60 0.90
C ASP A 184 5.01 -1.38 0.41
N VAL A 185 5.34 -0.84 -0.76
CA VAL A 185 4.73 0.35 -1.37
C VAL A 185 4.36 0.03 -2.81
N THR A 186 3.24 0.53 -3.34
CA THR A 186 2.93 0.34 -4.77
C THR A 186 3.58 1.43 -5.62
N LEU A 187 3.81 1.15 -6.91
CA LEU A 187 4.29 2.20 -7.82
C LEU A 187 3.28 3.36 -7.94
N HIS A 188 1.99 3.08 -7.76
CA HIS A 188 0.98 4.11 -7.74
C HIS A 188 1.12 5.05 -6.54
N ASP A 189 1.45 4.53 -5.35
CA ASP A 189 1.65 5.37 -4.16
C ASP A 189 2.84 6.32 -4.35
N LEU A 190 3.91 5.85 -5.00
CA LEU A 190 5.05 6.69 -5.39
C LEU A 190 4.65 7.75 -6.43
N ASP A 191 3.89 7.35 -7.45
CA ASP A 191 3.38 8.27 -8.47
C ASP A 191 2.51 9.37 -7.82
N ALA A 192 1.59 9.01 -6.93
CA ALA A 192 0.68 9.94 -6.24
C ALA A 192 1.41 10.87 -5.26
N ALA A 193 2.36 10.35 -4.47
CA ALA A 193 3.12 11.13 -3.50
C ALA A 193 3.99 12.21 -4.18
N ASN A 194 4.52 11.93 -5.38
CA ASN A 194 5.31 12.91 -6.14
C ASN A 194 4.44 13.86 -6.98
N ALA A 195 3.26 13.43 -7.42
CA ALA A 195 2.33 14.28 -8.18
C ALA A 195 1.63 15.33 -7.29
N GLN A 196 1.34 14.97 -6.03
CA GLN A 196 0.80 15.88 -5.02
C GLN A 196 1.64 15.77 -3.74
N PRO A 197 2.74 16.53 -3.62
CA PRO A 197 3.53 16.52 -2.39
C PRO A 197 2.68 17.03 -1.23
N GLN A 198 2.32 16.14 -0.29
CA GLN A 198 1.48 16.44 0.88
C GLN A 198 2.16 17.36 1.94
N GLY A 199 3.26 18.04 1.60
CA GLY A 199 4.15 18.72 2.55
C GLY A 199 4.42 20.20 2.27
N GLY A 200 3.68 20.85 1.36
CA GLY A 200 3.81 22.29 1.18
C GLY A 200 3.24 23.07 2.37
N GLN A 201 4.05 23.92 3.01
CA GLN A 201 3.63 24.91 4.02
C GLN A 201 2.83 26.09 3.43
N ASP A 202 2.29 25.95 2.22
CA ASP A 202 1.54 27.03 1.58
C ASP A 202 0.06 26.97 1.97
N ILE A 203 -0.53 28.14 2.21
CA ILE A 203 -1.96 28.31 2.51
C ILE A 203 -2.83 27.66 1.41
N LEU A 204 -2.30 27.54 0.19
CA LEU A 204 -2.93 26.90 -0.96
C LEU A 204 -2.98 25.36 -0.87
N SER A 205 -1.95 24.71 -0.30
CA SER A 205 -1.93 23.24 -0.12
C SER A 205 -2.86 22.79 1.01
N LEU A 206 -2.99 23.60 2.07
CA LEU A 206 -3.98 23.37 3.13
C LEU A 206 -5.42 23.51 2.62
N MET A 207 -5.66 24.46 1.71
CA MET A 207 -6.97 24.65 1.08
C MET A 207 -7.29 23.53 0.08
N GLY A 208 -6.27 23.00 -0.60
CA GLY A 208 -6.36 21.82 -1.47
C GLY A 208 -6.67 20.52 -0.73
N GLN A 209 -6.15 20.34 0.49
CA GLN A 209 -6.48 19.19 1.35
C GLN A 209 -7.92 19.22 1.88
N MET A 210 -8.52 20.41 2.00
CA MET A 210 -9.91 20.59 2.44
C MET A 210 -10.93 20.42 1.30
N MET A 211 -10.49 20.46 0.04
CA MET A 211 -11.30 20.13 -1.12
C MET A 211 -11.16 18.64 -1.48
N LYS A 212 -12.22 18.04 -2.03
CA LYS A 212 -12.15 16.66 -2.52
C LYS A 212 -10.94 16.51 -3.46
N PRO A 213 -10.05 15.52 -3.23
CA PRO A 213 -8.94 15.28 -4.12
C PRO A 213 -9.49 14.94 -5.51
N ARG A 214 -9.25 15.83 -6.48
CA ARG A 214 -9.56 15.56 -7.89
C ARG A 214 -8.58 14.53 -8.41
N LYS A 215 -9.02 13.61 -9.27
CA LYS A 215 -8.10 12.72 -9.96
C LYS A 215 -7.25 13.56 -10.93
N THR A 216 -5.98 13.75 -10.61
CA THR A 216 -5.04 14.45 -11.47
C THR A 216 -4.33 13.45 -12.37
N GLU A 217 -4.36 13.67 -13.69
CA GLU A 217 -3.57 12.87 -14.64
C GLU A 217 -2.08 12.97 -14.30
N ILE A 218 -1.41 11.83 -14.19
CA ILE A 218 0.02 11.79 -13.89
C ILE A 218 0.78 11.84 -15.21
N THR A 219 1.67 12.83 -15.36
CA THR A 219 2.41 13.00 -16.61
C THR A 219 3.36 11.83 -16.85
N GLU A 220 3.52 11.45 -18.11
CA GLU A 220 4.44 10.38 -18.52
C GLU A 220 5.90 10.69 -18.13
N LYS A 221 6.29 11.97 -18.12
CA LYS A 221 7.64 12.40 -17.69
C LYS A 221 7.90 12.04 -16.23
N LEU A 222 6.96 12.33 -15.33
CA LEU A 222 7.08 12.00 -13.91
C LEU A 222 7.20 10.48 -13.72
N ARG A 223 6.39 9.70 -14.44
CA ARG A 223 6.47 8.23 -14.41
C ARG A 223 7.81 7.69 -14.90
N GLN A 224 8.40 8.30 -15.92
CA GLN A 224 9.74 7.94 -16.40
C GLN A 224 10.82 8.26 -15.37
N GLU A 225 10.72 9.38 -14.67
CA GLU A 225 11.64 9.74 -13.59
C GLU A 225 11.51 8.77 -12.41
N ILE A 226 10.30 8.44 -11.99
CA ILE A 226 10.03 7.46 -10.93
C ILE A 226 10.58 6.10 -11.33
N ASN A 227 10.35 5.64 -12.56
CA ASN A 227 10.91 4.38 -13.06
C ASN A 227 12.44 4.37 -12.99
N LYS A 228 13.12 5.49 -13.29
CA LYS A 228 14.58 5.59 -13.15
C LYS A 228 15.03 5.51 -11.69
N VAL A 229 14.28 6.06 -10.75
CA VAL A 229 14.57 5.95 -9.30
C VAL A 229 14.37 4.51 -8.84
N VAL A 230 13.24 3.90 -9.20
CA VAL A 230 12.91 2.51 -8.83
C VAL A 230 13.94 1.53 -9.37
N ASN A 231 14.35 1.67 -10.63
CA ASN A 231 15.38 0.81 -11.21
C ASN A 231 16.73 0.96 -10.47
N ARG A 232 17.12 2.18 -10.07
CA ARG A 232 18.32 2.39 -9.26
C ARG A 232 18.24 1.66 -7.91
N TYR A 233 17.11 1.73 -7.21
CA TYR A 233 16.94 1.01 -5.94
C TYR A 233 16.96 -0.52 -6.11
N ILE A 234 16.50 -1.03 -7.25
CA ILE A 234 16.60 -2.45 -7.58
C ILE A 234 18.05 -2.83 -7.87
N ASP A 235 18.77 -2.04 -8.65
CA ASP A 235 20.17 -2.29 -9.02
C ASP A 235 21.11 -2.22 -7.79
N GLU A 236 20.80 -1.32 -6.84
CA GLU A 236 21.51 -1.20 -5.55
C GLU A 236 21.12 -2.30 -4.55
N GLY A 237 20.08 -3.10 -4.83
CA GLY A 237 19.58 -4.16 -3.96
C GLY A 237 18.82 -3.67 -2.72
N ILE A 238 18.44 -2.39 -2.69
CA ILE A 238 17.66 -1.76 -1.61
C ILE A 238 16.18 -2.15 -1.73
N ALA A 239 15.70 -2.33 -2.97
CA ALA A 239 14.31 -2.66 -3.24
C ALA A 239 14.15 -3.90 -4.14
N GLU A 240 13.09 -4.65 -3.90
CA GLU A 240 12.68 -5.79 -4.71
C GLU A 240 11.31 -5.53 -5.35
N LEU A 241 11.20 -5.73 -6.66
CA LEU A 241 9.91 -5.61 -7.34
C LEU A 241 9.05 -6.86 -7.11
N VAL A 242 7.83 -6.64 -6.64
CA VAL A 242 6.83 -7.67 -6.38
C VAL A 242 5.68 -7.50 -7.39
N PRO A 243 5.61 -8.31 -8.46
CA PRO A 243 4.48 -8.27 -9.37
C PRO A 243 3.24 -8.82 -8.66
N GLY A 244 2.19 -8.01 -8.61
CA GLY A 244 0.90 -8.39 -8.05
C GLY A 244 -0.06 -8.98 -9.06
N VAL A 245 -1.34 -8.91 -8.72
CA VAL A 245 -2.44 -9.40 -9.53
C VAL A 245 -3.40 -8.23 -9.83
N LEU A 246 -3.62 -7.98 -11.12
CA LEU A 246 -4.67 -7.08 -11.61
C LEU A 246 -5.86 -7.92 -12.04
N PHE A 247 -6.97 -7.83 -11.33
CA PHE A 247 -8.21 -8.51 -11.67
C PHE A 247 -9.18 -7.52 -12.33
N ILE A 248 -9.54 -7.77 -13.59
CA ILE A 248 -10.52 -6.96 -14.33
C ILE A 248 -11.80 -7.78 -14.50
N ASP A 249 -12.84 -7.42 -13.75
CA ASP A 249 -14.18 -8.00 -13.93
C ASP A 249 -14.91 -7.34 -15.10
N GLU A 250 -15.88 -8.05 -15.67
CA GLU A 250 -16.68 -7.57 -16.80
C GLU A 250 -15.83 -7.00 -17.96
N VAL A 251 -14.77 -7.71 -18.35
CA VAL A 251 -13.80 -7.22 -19.36
C VAL A 251 -14.45 -6.86 -20.70
N HIS A 252 -15.58 -7.46 -21.04
CA HIS A 252 -16.39 -7.14 -22.22
C HIS A 252 -16.93 -5.70 -22.25
N MET A 253 -16.82 -4.96 -21.14
CA MET A 253 -17.16 -3.55 -21.03
C MET A 253 -16.02 -2.63 -21.50
N LEU A 254 -14.82 -3.15 -21.76
CA LEU A 254 -13.70 -2.37 -22.29
C LEU A 254 -13.82 -2.13 -23.79
N ASP A 255 -13.31 -0.98 -24.24
CA ASP A 255 -13.24 -0.60 -25.66
C ASP A 255 -11.93 -1.08 -26.33
N ILE A 256 -11.88 -1.04 -27.66
CA ILE A 256 -10.69 -1.39 -28.45
C ILE A 256 -9.41 -0.61 -28.07
N GLU A 257 -9.55 0.65 -27.65
CA GLU A 257 -8.42 1.47 -27.18
C GLU A 257 -7.81 0.92 -25.87
N CYS A 258 -8.68 0.43 -24.97
CA CYS A 258 -8.27 -0.20 -23.72
C CYS A 258 -7.55 -1.53 -23.99
N PHE A 259 -8.05 -2.33 -24.92
CA PHE A 259 -7.41 -3.59 -25.32
C PHE A 259 -6.04 -3.36 -25.99
N SER A 260 -5.93 -2.33 -26.83
CA SER A 260 -4.66 -1.93 -27.44
C SER A 260 -3.62 -1.55 -26.39
N TYR A 261 -4.05 -0.81 -25.35
CA TYR A 261 -3.19 -0.48 -24.21
C TYR A 261 -2.80 -1.73 -23.41
N LEU A 262 -3.77 -2.62 -23.11
CA LEU A 262 -3.54 -3.86 -22.38
C LEU A 262 -2.51 -4.75 -23.08
N ASN A 263 -2.61 -4.91 -24.40
CA ASN A 263 -1.65 -5.68 -25.18
C ASN A 263 -0.22 -5.15 -25.03
N ARG A 264 -0.03 -3.83 -25.14
CA ARG A 264 1.27 -3.19 -24.93
C ARG A 264 1.77 -3.34 -23.49
N ALA A 265 0.88 -3.21 -22.51
CA ALA A 265 1.23 -3.31 -21.09
C ALA A 265 1.61 -4.75 -20.68
N LEU A 266 1.01 -5.77 -21.29
CA LEU A 266 1.36 -7.17 -21.07
C LEU A 266 2.74 -7.54 -21.61
N GLU A 267 3.23 -6.85 -22.64
CA GLU A 267 4.59 -7.07 -23.20
C GLU A 267 5.72 -6.60 -22.27
N SER A 268 5.40 -5.73 -21.32
CA SER A 268 6.37 -5.28 -20.33
C SER A 268 6.81 -6.42 -19.42
N SER A 269 8.12 -6.55 -19.16
CA SER A 269 8.68 -7.54 -18.23
C SER A 269 8.22 -7.33 -16.78
N LEU A 270 7.77 -6.11 -16.45
CA LEU A 270 7.31 -5.71 -15.12
C LEU A 270 5.79 -5.75 -15.00
N SER A 271 5.09 -6.34 -15.98
CA SER A 271 3.64 -6.42 -15.98
C SER A 271 3.13 -7.30 -14.83
N PRO A 272 2.11 -6.87 -14.07
CA PRO A 272 1.46 -7.72 -13.08
C PRO A 272 0.72 -8.88 -13.76
N ILE A 273 0.32 -9.87 -12.97
CA ILE A 273 -0.52 -10.95 -13.48
C ILE A 273 -1.92 -10.39 -13.75
N VAL A 274 -2.31 -10.34 -15.02
CA VAL A 274 -3.65 -9.86 -15.39
C VAL A 274 -4.61 -11.04 -15.45
N ILE A 275 -5.67 -10.96 -14.65
CA ILE A 275 -6.80 -11.90 -14.65
C ILE A 275 -8.03 -11.15 -15.14
N LEU A 276 -8.56 -11.55 -16.28
CA LEU A 276 -9.76 -11.02 -16.89
C LEU A 276 -10.93 -11.95 -16.55
N ALA A 277 -12.10 -11.38 -16.25
CA ALA A 277 -13.32 -12.15 -16.08
C ALA A 277 -14.41 -11.68 -17.03
N THR A 278 -15.16 -12.65 -17.56
CA THR A 278 -16.30 -12.40 -18.44
C THR A 278 -17.42 -13.40 -18.18
N ASN A 279 -18.65 -12.91 -18.30
CA ASN A 279 -19.87 -13.69 -18.29
C ASN A 279 -20.54 -13.76 -19.67
N ARG A 280 -19.95 -13.12 -20.69
CA ARG A 280 -20.51 -13.07 -22.05
C ARG A 280 -19.87 -14.13 -22.96
N GLY A 281 -20.70 -14.71 -23.81
CA GLY A 281 -20.32 -15.71 -24.82
C GLY A 281 -19.72 -15.07 -26.06
N ILE A 282 -20.56 -14.63 -27.00
CA ILE A 282 -20.15 -13.84 -28.17
C ILE A 282 -20.76 -12.45 -28.00
N CYS A 283 -19.95 -11.40 -28.15
CA CYS A 283 -20.46 -10.03 -28.17
C CYS A 283 -19.59 -9.14 -29.05
N THR A 284 -20.11 -7.97 -29.40
CA THR A 284 -19.36 -6.95 -30.14
C THR A 284 -18.27 -6.36 -29.25
N VAL A 285 -17.08 -6.17 -29.81
CA VAL A 285 -16.01 -5.42 -29.13
C VAL A 285 -16.40 -3.95 -29.15
N ARG A 286 -16.53 -3.33 -27.98
CA ARG A 286 -16.96 -1.93 -27.90
C ARG A 286 -15.98 -1.00 -28.63
N GLY A 287 -16.55 -0.02 -29.33
CA GLY A 287 -15.81 0.88 -30.23
C GLY A 287 -15.57 0.32 -31.63
N THR A 288 -16.07 -0.88 -31.94
CA THR A 288 -16.01 -1.48 -33.29
C THR A 288 -17.31 -2.22 -33.62
N ASP A 289 -17.49 -2.55 -34.90
CA ASP A 289 -18.60 -3.41 -35.36
C ASP A 289 -18.24 -4.90 -35.38
N MET A 290 -17.05 -5.26 -34.88
CA MET A 290 -16.54 -6.62 -34.90
C MET A 290 -17.15 -7.43 -33.76
N THR A 291 -17.68 -8.61 -34.08
CA THR A 291 -18.09 -9.59 -33.08
C THR A 291 -16.92 -10.53 -32.77
N SER A 292 -16.73 -10.82 -31.48
CA SER A 292 -15.67 -11.72 -31.04
C SER A 292 -16.09 -12.56 -29.83
N PRO A 293 -15.44 -13.70 -29.59
CA PRO A 293 -15.61 -14.44 -28.34
C PRO A 293 -15.30 -13.53 -27.15
N HIS A 294 -16.19 -13.53 -26.18
CA HIS A 294 -16.11 -12.79 -24.93
C HIS A 294 -16.02 -11.26 -25.05
N GLY A 295 -16.17 -10.71 -26.27
CA GLY A 295 -15.99 -9.28 -26.53
C GLY A 295 -14.53 -8.84 -26.45
N ILE A 296 -13.59 -9.77 -26.63
CA ILE A 296 -12.15 -9.52 -26.60
C ILE A 296 -11.60 -9.63 -28.03
N PRO A 297 -10.76 -8.70 -28.47
CA PRO A 297 -10.06 -8.80 -29.75
C PRO A 297 -9.22 -10.09 -29.89
N VAL A 298 -9.15 -10.64 -31.11
CA VAL A 298 -8.52 -11.96 -31.37
C VAL A 298 -7.03 -11.95 -31.03
N ASP A 299 -6.36 -10.84 -31.27
CA ASP A 299 -4.96 -10.56 -30.94
C ASP A 299 -4.66 -10.69 -29.44
N LEU A 300 -5.59 -10.28 -28.56
CA LEU A 300 -5.44 -10.48 -27.12
C LEU A 300 -5.86 -11.90 -26.72
N LEU A 301 -6.87 -12.49 -27.36
CA LEU A 301 -7.30 -13.87 -27.09
C LEU A 301 -6.18 -14.89 -27.27
N ASP A 302 -5.32 -14.71 -28.27
CA ASP A 302 -4.16 -15.60 -28.50
C ASP A 302 -3.14 -15.58 -27.36
N ARG A 303 -3.14 -14.52 -26.55
CA ARG A 303 -2.27 -14.35 -25.36
C ARG A 303 -2.94 -14.81 -24.07
N LEU A 304 -4.22 -15.18 -24.12
CA LEU A 304 -5.01 -15.54 -22.95
C LEU A 304 -5.03 -17.05 -22.70
N VAL A 305 -4.76 -17.43 -21.47
CA VAL A 305 -5.08 -18.77 -20.97
C VAL A 305 -6.53 -18.76 -20.52
N ILE A 306 -7.41 -19.46 -21.25
CA ILE A 306 -8.84 -19.47 -20.96
C ILE A 306 -9.18 -20.60 -19.99
N VAL A 307 -9.73 -20.24 -18.83
CA VAL A 307 -10.27 -21.16 -17.83
C VAL A 307 -11.79 -21.00 -17.79
N ARG A 308 -12.50 -22.09 -18.06
CA ARG A 308 -13.97 -22.10 -18.07
C ARG A 308 -14.50 -22.51 -16.71
N THR A 309 -15.35 -21.68 -16.12
CA THR A 309 -16.09 -22.01 -14.89
C THR A 309 -17.48 -22.54 -15.25
N GLN A 310 -17.93 -23.57 -14.53
CA GLN A 310 -19.25 -24.18 -14.73
C GLN A 310 -20.20 -23.81 -13.60
N ILE A 311 -21.49 -24.04 -13.82
CA ILE A 311 -22.52 -23.87 -12.79
C ILE A 311 -22.34 -24.96 -11.74
N TYR A 312 -22.46 -24.59 -10.47
CA TYR A 312 -22.36 -25.52 -9.36
C TYR A 312 -23.45 -26.60 -9.42
N GLY A 313 -23.08 -27.82 -9.06
CA GLY A 313 -24.05 -28.90 -8.88
C GLY A 313 -24.96 -28.67 -7.66
N PRO A 314 -26.07 -29.43 -7.53
CA PRO A 314 -27.00 -29.30 -6.40
C PRO A 314 -26.32 -29.47 -5.04
N ILE A 315 -25.33 -30.37 -4.95
CA ILE A 315 -24.58 -30.66 -3.72
C ILE A 315 -23.64 -29.51 -3.36
N GLU A 316 -22.93 -28.96 -4.34
CA GLU A 316 -22.00 -27.84 -4.17
C GLU A 316 -22.73 -26.56 -3.77
N MET A 317 -23.92 -26.31 -4.34
CA MET A 317 -24.78 -25.18 -3.96
C MET A 317 -25.21 -25.21 -2.49
N ILE A 318 -25.25 -26.37 -1.85
CA ILE A 318 -25.55 -26.50 -0.41
C ILE A 318 -24.27 -26.28 0.42
N GLN A 319 -23.12 -26.77 -0.06
CA GLN A 319 -21.85 -26.67 0.67
C GLN A 319 -21.25 -25.25 0.68
N VAL A 320 -21.35 -24.51 -0.42
CA VAL A 320 -20.82 -23.14 -0.55
C VAL A 320 -21.40 -22.18 0.52
N PRO A 321 -22.73 -22.04 0.70
CA PRO A 321 -23.28 -21.14 1.71
C PRO A 321 -22.95 -21.58 3.14
N ILE A 322 -22.87 -22.89 3.42
CA ILE A 322 -22.43 -23.41 4.73
C ILE A 322 -20.99 -22.96 5.02
N SER A 323 -20.12 -23.05 4.01
CA SER A 323 -18.72 -22.61 4.12
C SER A 323 -18.60 -21.10 4.30
N CYS A 324 -19.42 -20.31 3.59
CA CYS A 324 -19.50 -18.86 3.77
C CYS A 324 -19.98 -18.48 5.18
N LEU A 325 -20.99 -19.17 5.72
CA LEU A 325 -21.48 -18.95 7.09
C LEU A 325 -20.37 -19.21 8.12
N ILE A 326 -19.62 -20.30 7.96
CA ILE A 326 -18.50 -20.64 8.85
C ILE A 326 -17.37 -19.60 8.74
N MET A 327 -17.08 -19.09 7.54
CA MET A 327 -16.07 -18.03 7.36
C MET A 327 -16.50 -16.70 7.98
N CYS A 328 -17.78 -16.31 7.88
CA CYS A 328 -18.29 -15.09 8.51
C CYS A 328 -18.19 -15.12 10.05
N PHE A 329 -18.24 -16.29 10.68
CA PHE A 329 -18.09 -16.44 12.13
C PHE A 329 -16.64 -16.43 12.64
N ASN A 330 -15.66 -16.66 11.76
CA ASN A 330 -14.23 -16.73 12.12
C ASN A 330 -13.44 -15.44 11.82
N PHE A 331 -14.10 -14.38 11.35
CA PHE A 331 -13.50 -13.05 11.30
C PHE A 331 -13.73 -12.33 12.64
N PRO A 332 -12.68 -12.01 13.43
CA PRO A 332 -12.84 -11.08 14.53
C PRO A 332 -13.18 -9.70 13.95
N MET A 333 -14.21 -9.06 14.51
CA MET A 333 -14.52 -7.64 14.25
C MET A 333 -13.35 -6.74 14.66
#